data_AF-K5VFI0-F1
#
_entry.id   AF-K5VFI0-F1
#
_cell.length_a   1.000
_cell.length_b   1.000
_cell.length_c   1.000
_cell.angle_alpha   90.00
_cell.angle_beta   90.00
_cell.angle_gamma   90.00
#
_symmetry.space_group_name_H-M   'P 1'
#
loop_
_entity.id
_entity.type
_entity.pdbx_description
1 polymer ?
#
loop_
_entity_poly.entity_id
_entity_poly.type
_entity_poly.pdbx_seq_one_letter_code
_entity_poly.pdbx_strand_id
1 'polypeptide(L)'
;MVWPVASTGFPTPSLQDALAASISSGTFTDTAYYLFSCRTADGGARHPRAVYASSQVLKASGDHFDAQLGGGFSTNDEIPAQTSDYGYESDSDLDDEEDVNGDLEIVNGSKGKAVEDIDKEPASISTTLRDEATARGVQHNVFVPDVAATTWRALIFFIYTGKVYFSPLRAYGLENRRKALRCHAAQNPDLPALCSPKSLYRLADIISLPSLKSLAEADIKRQLSVTCIAEELFSCFSSTYPDILSAQLGFLYAEGRMPQVMQKINKNLAAVTAGQMPHAEAVLSALLGKLSETLLLASQGSARKQRYTAPTLEETPKSESEPRPGLPPWATSG
;
A
#
# COMPACT_ATOMS: atom_id res chain seq x y z
N MET A 1 -11.14 13.88 1.02
CA MET A 1 -10.15 14.75 0.36
C MET A 1 -8.98 13.86 -0.05
N VAL A 2 -8.87 13.56 -1.35
CA VAL A 2 -7.78 12.75 -1.90
C VAL A 2 -6.62 13.71 -2.13
N TRP A 3 -5.52 13.51 -1.42
CA TRP A 3 -4.33 14.36 -1.56
C TRP A 3 -3.30 13.61 -2.39
N PRO A 4 -2.73 14.23 -3.44
CA PRO A 4 -1.61 13.62 -4.15
C PRO A 4 -0.45 13.44 -3.17
N VAL A 5 0.06 12.22 -3.07
CA VAL A 5 1.32 11.98 -2.35
C VAL A 5 2.43 12.27 -3.34
N ALA A 6 3.12 13.40 -3.16
CA ALA A 6 4.20 13.82 -4.03
C ALA A 6 5.52 13.20 -3.57
N SER A 7 6.27 12.60 -4.49
CA SER A 7 7.68 12.31 -4.31
C SER A 7 8.54 13.30 -5.09
N THR A 8 9.72 13.56 -4.55
CA THR A 8 10.66 14.63 -4.93
C THR A 8 11.29 14.42 -6.31
N GLY A 9 11.32 15.50 -7.11
CA GLY A 9 12.34 15.80 -8.12
C GLY A 9 12.20 15.16 -9.52
N PHE A 10 11.14 15.49 -10.29
CA PHE A 10 10.98 15.04 -11.69
C PHE A 10 10.24 16.08 -12.57
N PRO A 11 10.35 16.04 -13.91
CA PRO A 11 10.52 14.87 -14.80
C PRO A 11 11.93 14.25 -14.87
N THR A 12 12.02 12.93 -15.03
CA THR A 12 13.30 12.24 -15.29
C THR A 12 13.88 12.74 -16.62
N PRO A 13 15.21 12.85 -16.79
CA PRO A 13 15.81 13.13 -18.09
C PRO A 13 15.30 12.18 -19.19
N SER A 14 15.10 10.90 -18.84
CA SER A 14 14.54 9.89 -19.74
C SER A 14 13.12 10.20 -20.23
N LEU A 15 12.27 10.81 -19.41
CA LEU A 15 10.94 11.25 -19.83
C LEU A 15 11.04 12.46 -20.77
N GLN A 16 11.95 13.39 -20.50
CA GLN A 16 12.17 14.53 -21.39
C GLN A 16 12.64 14.07 -22.77
N ASP A 17 13.58 13.12 -22.81
CA ASP A 17 14.09 12.55 -24.05
C ASP A 17 13.01 11.79 -24.82
N ALA A 18 12.20 10.98 -24.14
CA ALA A 18 11.09 10.25 -24.75
C ALA A 18 10.02 11.21 -25.31
N LEU A 19 9.71 12.29 -24.59
CA LEU A 19 8.80 13.33 -25.06
C LEU A 19 9.40 14.07 -26.26
N ALA A 20 10.67 14.44 -26.23
CA ALA A 20 11.35 15.11 -27.35
C ALA A 20 11.37 14.24 -28.62
N ALA A 21 11.65 12.94 -28.47
CA ALA A 21 11.56 11.98 -29.56
C ALA A 21 10.13 11.91 -30.12
N SER A 22 9.11 11.86 -29.24
CA SER A 22 7.71 11.77 -29.66
C SER A 22 7.21 12.99 -30.45
N ILE A 23 7.76 14.17 -30.19
CA ILE A 23 7.43 15.39 -30.97
C ILE A 23 7.90 15.24 -32.42
N SER A 24 9.00 14.53 -32.65
CA SER A 24 9.59 14.34 -33.98
C SER A 24 9.04 13.12 -34.71
N SER A 25 8.79 12.01 -33.99
CA SER A 25 8.31 10.74 -34.56
C SER A 25 6.78 10.63 -34.62
N GLY A 26 6.06 11.42 -33.82
CA GLY A 26 4.61 11.30 -33.63
C GLY A 26 4.19 10.13 -32.74
N THR A 27 5.12 9.38 -32.16
CA THR A 27 4.84 8.18 -31.35
C THR A 27 5.54 8.26 -30.00
N PHE A 28 4.79 8.18 -28.90
CA PHE A 28 5.34 8.15 -27.53
C PHE A 28 5.27 6.77 -26.88
N THR A 29 4.20 6.02 -27.15
CA THR A 29 3.96 4.69 -26.58
C THR A 29 4.34 3.60 -27.57
N ASP A 30 5.19 2.68 -27.13
CA ASP A 30 5.72 1.56 -27.91
C ASP A 30 5.55 0.20 -27.20
N THR A 31 4.98 0.21 -25.99
CA THR A 31 4.80 -0.97 -25.14
C THR A 31 3.35 -1.10 -24.71
N ALA A 32 2.78 -2.30 -24.83
CA ALA A 32 1.47 -2.66 -24.31
C ALA A 32 1.62 -3.77 -23.25
N TYR A 33 1.08 -3.50 -22.06
CA TYR A 33 0.90 -4.48 -21.01
C TYR A 33 -0.54 -4.98 -20.97
N TYR A 34 -0.73 -6.28 -20.87
CA TYR A 34 -2.04 -6.91 -20.77
C TYR A 34 -2.24 -7.44 -19.36
N LEU A 35 -3.25 -6.90 -18.66
CA LEU A 35 -3.52 -7.18 -17.25
C LEU A 35 -5.02 -7.38 -17.03
N PHE A 36 -5.39 -8.19 -16.04
CA PHE A 36 -6.79 -8.37 -15.68
C PHE A 36 -7.37 -7.15 -14.96
N SER A 37 -8.66 -6.87 -15.16
CA SER A 37 -9.36 -5.78 -14.48
C SER A 37 -10.53 -6.23 -13.60
N CYS A 38 -11.01 -7.46 -13.75
CA CYS A 38 -12.17 -7.95 -13.00
C CYS A 38 -11.84 -9.23 -12.23
N ARG A 39 -12.45 -9.41 -11.06
CA ARG A 39 -12.41 -10.64 -10.27
C ARG A 39 -13.57 -11.54 -10.70
N THR A 40 -13.36 -12.84 -10.82
CA THR A 40 -14.43 -13.82 -11.07
C THR A 40 -15.11 -14.26 -9.76
N ALA A 41 -16.34 -14.76 -9.81
CA ALA A 41 -17.02 -15.32 -8.64
C ALA A 41 -16.21 -16.42 -7.91
N ASP A 42 -15.42 -17.21 -8.65
CA ASP A 42 -14.58 -18.28 -8.11
C ASP A 42 -13.23 -17.78 -7.52
N GLY A 43 -13.03 -16.47 -7.43
CA GLY A 43 -11.82 -15.86 -6.86
C GLY A 43 -10.67 -15.62 -7.85
N GLY A 44 -10.77 -16.14 -9.07
CA GLY A 44 -9.88 -15.85 -10.20
C GLY A 44 -10.01 -14.42 -10.76
N ALA A 45 -9.36 -14.16 -11.89
CA ALA A 45 -9.36 -12.87 -12.58
C ALA A 45 -9.75 -13.01 -14.05
N ARG A 46 -10.43 -12.01 -14.61
CA ARG A 46 -10.91 -11.98 -16.00
C ARG A 46 -10.81 -10.59 -16.62
N HIS A 47 -11.18 -10.52 -17.90
CA HIS A 47 -11.31 -9.27 -18.66
C HIS A 47 -9.96 -8.54 -18.80
N PRO A 48 -9.02 -9.11 -19.60
CA PRO A 48 -7.74 -8.48 -19.84
C PRO A 48 -7.91 -7.11 -20.50
N ARG A 49 -7.10 -6.14 -20.08
CA ARG A 49 -7.06 -4.78 -20.63
C ARG A 49 -5.64 -4.39 -20.97
N ALA A 50 -5.50 -3.68 -22.09
CA ALA A 50 -4.24 -3.09 -22.49
C ALA A 50 -3.94 -1.81 -21.68
N VAL A 51 -2.69 -1.69 -21.24
CA VAL A 51 -2.12 -0.48 -20.63
C VAL A 51 -0.85 -0.12 -21.39
N TYR A 52 -0.82 1.08 -21.95
CA TYR A 52 0.27 1.51 -22.83
C TYR A 52 1.33 2.31 -22.08
N ALA A 53 2.59 2.14 -22.46
CA ALA A 53 3.73 2.83 -21.90
C ALA A 53 4.85 3.05 -22.92
N SER A 54 5.84 3.85 -22.53
CA SER A 54 7.07 4.12 -23.25
C SER A 54 8.18 3.25 -22.65
N SER A 55 8.73 2.37 -23.47
CA SER A 55 9.82 1.47 -23.07
C SER A 55 11.04 2.26 -22.61
N GLN A 56 11.35 3.38 -23.26
CA GLN A 56 12.47 4.24 -22.92
C GLN A 56 12.37 4.78 -21.49
N VAL A 57 11.18 5.24 -21.09
CA VAL A 57 10.96 5.77 -19.75
C VAL A 57 10.97 4.66 -18.71
N LEU A 58 10.34 3.51 -19.02
CA LEU A 58 10.31 2.35 -18.12
C LEU A 58 11.71 1.78 -17.86
N LYS A 59 12.52 1.54 -18.90
CA LYS A 59 13.90 1.04 -18.77
C LYS A 59 14.75 1.94 -17.86
N ALA A 60 14.61 3.25 -18.02
CA ALA A 60 15.33 4.23 -17.19
C ALA A 60 14.84 4.30 -15.73
N SER A 61 13.67 3.74 -15.42
CA SER A 61 13.08 3.81 -14.07
C SER A 61 13.61 2.75 -13.12
N GLY A 62 14.16 1.65 -13.63
CA GLY A 62 14.78 0.61 -12.81
C GLY A 62 15.12 -0.67 -13.55
N ASP A 63 16.02 -1.45 -12.95
CA ASP A 63 16.60 -2.68 -13.51
C ASP A 63 15.54 -3.73 -13.91
N HIS A 64 14.42 -3.78 -13.20
CA HIS A 64 13.31 -4.68 -13.52
C HIS A 64 12.82 -4.47 -14.96
N PHE A 65 12.55 -3.22 -15.35
CA PHE A 65 12.04 -2.89 -16.68
C PHE A 65 13.14 -2.93 -17.73
N ASP A 66 14.37 -2.59 -17.37
CA ASP A 66 15.51 -2.73 -18.27
C ASP A 66 15.74 -4.20 -18.64
N ALA A 67 15.70 -5.11 -17.67
CA ALA A 67 15.79 -6.55 -17.93
C ALA A 67 14.57 -7.06 -18.74
N GLN A 68 13.35 -6.67 -18.34
CA GLN A 68 12.11 -7.11 -19.00
C GLN A 68 12.05 -6.68 -20.48
N LEU A 69 12.45 -5.44 -20.80
CA LEU A 69 12.31 -4.87 -22.14
C LEU A 69 13.63 -4.83 -22.94
N GLY A 70 14.77 -5.12 -22.31
CA GLY A 70 16.09 -5.17 -22.94
C GLY A 70 16.38 -6.49 -23.65
N GLY A 71 15.81 -7.60 -23.18
CA GLY A 71 16.04 -8.95 -23.72
C GLY A 71 15.25 -9.31 -24.99
N GLY A 72 14.50 -8.37 -25.60
CA GLY A 72 13.59 -8.69 -26.71
C GLY A 72 12.39 -9.54 -26.28
N PHE A 73 12.05 -9.53 -24.99
CA PHE A 73 10.96 -10.28 -24.39
C PHE A 73 9.60 -9.68 -24.80
N SER A 74 9.20 -9.87 -26.05
CA SER A 74 7.76 -9.96 -26.36
C SER A 74 7.34 -11.32 -25.85
N THR A 75 6.64 -11.36 -24.71
CA THR A 75 5.93 -12.58 -24.34
C THR A 75 4.90 -12.81 -25.45
N ASN A 76 5.17 -13.79 -26.31
CA ASN A 76 4.14 -14.34 -27.19
C ASN A 76 3.16 -15.22 -26.41
N ASP A 77 3.15 -15.09 -25.08
CA ASP A 77 2.23 -15.76 -24.19
C ASP A 77 0.81 -15.40 -24.61
N GLU A 78 0.01 -16.45 -24.75
CA GLU A 78 -1.41 -16.35 -25.03
C GLU A 78 -2.07 -15.56 -23.89
N ILE A 79 -2.77 -14.48 -24.20
CA ILE A 79 -3.42 -13.66 -23.18
C ILE A 79 -4.71 -14.40 -22.79
N PRO A 80 -4.80 -14.97 -21.58
CA PRO A 80 -6.00 -15.70 -21.18
C PRO A 80 -7.15 -14.70 -21.02
N ALA A 81 -8.37 -15.09 -21.40
CA ALA A 81 -9.56 -14.29 -21.09
C ALA A 81 -9.85 -14.26 -19.58
N GLN A 82 -9.47 -15.33 -18.88
CA GLN A 82 -9.59 -15.50 -17.44
C GLN A 82 -8.51 -16.43 -16.89
N THR A 83 -8.24 -16.34 -15.60
CA THR A 83 -7.32 -17.23 -14.88
C THR A 83 -7.87 -17.54 -13.49
N SER A 84 -7.83 -18.80 -13.09
CA SER A 84 -8.03 -19.22 -11.69
C SER A 84 -6.79 -18.99 -10.83
N ASP A 85 -5.62 -18.91 -11.47
CA ASP A 85 -4.32 -18.93 -10.80
C ASP A 85 -3.84 -17.52 -10.43
N TYR A 86 -4.77 -16.58 -10.25
CA TYR A 86 -4.45 -15.21 -9.90
C TYR A 86 -3.82 -15.14 -8.50
N GLY A 87 -2.52 -14.88 -8.44
CA GLY A 87 -1.70 -14.95 -7.23
C GLY A 87 -1.95 -13.84 -6.20
N TYR A 88 -3.09 -13.13 -6.26
CA TYR A 88 -3.43 -12.08 -5.29
C TYR A 88 -4.93 -11.97 -4.96
N GLU A 89 -5.39 -12.87 -4.11
CA GLU A 89 -6.76 -12.86 -3.57
C GLU A 89 -7.14 -11.55 -2.85
N SER A 90 -6.17 -10.85 -2.25
CA SER A 90 -6.38 -9.59 -1.53
C SER A 90 -6.37 -8.34 -2.44
N ASP A 91 -6.26 -8.50 -3.77
CA ASP A 91 -6.25 -7.36 -4.69
C ASP A 91 -7.61 -6.66 -4.72
N SER A 92 -7.64 -5.44 -4.18
CA SER A 92 -8.85 -4.61 -4.14
C SER A 92 -9.01 -3.69 -5.34
N ASP A 93 -8.09 -3.77 -6.30
CA ASP A 93 -8.08 -2.97 -7.53
C ASP A 93 -8.68 -3.70 -8.74
N LEU A 94 -9.12 -4.95 -8.54
CA LEU A 94 -10.02 -5.66 -9.44
C LEU A 94 -11.47 -5.26 -9.17
N ASP A 95 -12.22 -5.02 -10.25
CA ASP A 95 -13.67 -4.78 -10.20
C ASP A 95 -14.39 -6.10 -9.89
N ASP A 96 -15.39 -6.07 -9.01
CA ASP A 96 -16.23 -7.24 -8.73
C ASP A 96 -17.23 -7.45 -9.88
N GLU A 97 -17.60 -8.70 -10.22
CA GLU A 97 -18.47 -8.98 -11.39
C GLU A 97 -19.82 -8.25 -11.34
N GLU A 98 -20.35 -8.02 -10.14
CA GLU A 98 -21.58 -7.28 -9.92
C GLU A 98 -21.47 -5.80 -10.32
N ASP A 99 -20.29 -5.20 -10.18
CA ASP A 99 -20.04 -3.79 -10.53
C ASP A 99 -19.93 -3.62 -12.06
N VAL A 100 -19.51 -4.66 -12.80
CA VAL A 100 -19.44 -4.65 -14.27
C VAL A 100 -20.83 -4.66 -14.91
N ASN A 101 -21.79 -5.36 -14.29
CA ASN A 101 -23.18 -5.40 -14.76
C ASN A 101 -23.99 -4.16 -14.35
N GLY A 102 -23.54 -3.41 -13.33
CA GLY A 102 -24.26 -2.26 -12.77
C GLY A 102 -23.93 -0.90 -13.40
N ASP A 103 -22.74 -0.72 -13.99
CA ASP A 103 -22.22 0.59 -14.43
C ASP A 103 -22.24 0.79 -15.97
N LEU A 104 -23.30 0.34 -16.66
CA LEU A 104 -23.60 0.74 -18.06
C LEU A 104 -24.17 2.18 -18.19
N GLU A 105 -23.82 3.10 -17.28
CA GLU A 105 -24.12 4.53 -17.43
C GLU A 105 -22.84 5.31 -17.80
N ILE A 106 -22.60 5.30 -19.12
CA ILE A 106 -21.88 6.25 -19.97
C ILE A 106 -21.38 7.53 -19.28
N VAL A 107 -20.05 7.74 -19.27
CA VAL A 107 -19.46 9.04 -19.65
C VAL A 107 -18.26 8.77 -20.55
N ASN A 108 -18.49 8.73 -21.86
CA ASN A 108 -17.38 8.84 -22.82
C ASN A 108 -17.78 9.79 -23.96
N GLY A 109 -17.31 11.03 -23.83
CA GLY A 109 -17.27 12.00 -24.92
C GLY A 109 -16.13 11.64 -25.86
N SER A 110 -16.36 10.67 -26.74
CA SER A 110 -15.64 10.49 -28.00
C SER A 110 -16.41 9.52 -28.87
N LYS A 111 -16.82 9.98 -30.05
CA LYS A 111 -17.50 9.15 -31.05
C LYS A 111 -16.61 7.97 -31.45
N GLY A 112 -16.92 6.81 -30.87
CA GLY A 112 -16.41 5.50 -31.26
C GLY A 112 -17.46 4.48 -30.87
N LYS A 113 -18.00 3.78 -31.86
CA LYS A 113 -19.15 2.87 -31.74
C LYS A 113 -18.70 1.60 -31.01
N ALA A 114 -18.84 1.54 -29.68
CA ALA A 114 -18.66 0.32 -28.92
C ALA A 114 -19.96 -0.50 -29.00
N VAL A 115 -19.87 -1.64 -29.68
CA VAL A 115 -20.95 -2.63 -29.79
C VAL A 115 -20.75 -3.66 -28.67
N GLU A 116 -21.88 -4.06 -28.09
CA GLU A 116 -22.10 -5.17 -27.17
C GLU A 116 -21.19 -6.37 -27.46
N ASP A 117 -20.36 -6.78 -26.49
CA ASP A 117 -19.62 -8.05 -26.52
C ASP A 117 -19.60 -8.63 -25.10
N ILE A 118 -20.69 -9.29 -24.71
CA ILE A 118 -20.79 -10.04 -23.44
C ILE A 118 -20.61 -11.56 -23.65
N ASP A 119 -20.63 -12.07 -24.89
CA ASP A 119 -20.60 -13.53 -25.15
C ASP A 119 -19.58 -13.96 -26.24
N LYS A 120 -18.34 -13.46 -26.21
CA LYS A 120 -17.28 -13.98 -27.10
C LYS A 120 -16.32 -14.91 -26.39
N GLU A 121 -16.20 -16.13 -26.94
CA GLU A 121 -15.21 -17.17 -26.67
C GLU A 121 -13.79 -16.61 -26.43
N PRO A 122 -13.01 -17.22 -25.52
CA PRO A 122 -11.77 -16.67 -24.96
C PRO A 122 -10.69 -16.33 -25.99
N ALA A 123 -10.63 -17.06 -27.11
CA ALA A 123 -9.68 -16.81 -28.20
C ALA A 123 -9.91 -15.45 -28.90
N SER A 124 -11.12 -14.91 -28.84
CA SER A 124 -11.51 -13.68 -29.56
C SER A 124 -11.05 -12.39 -28.89
N ILE A 125 -10.73 -12.40 -27.59
CA ILE A 125 -10.32 -11.20 -26.85
C ILE A 125 -8.79 -10.98 -26.94
N SER A 126 -8.00 -12.06 -26.91
CA SER A 126 -6.55 -11.96 -27.05
C SER A 126 -6.11 -11.45 -28.42
N THR A 127 -6.81 -11.87 -29.48
CA THR A 127 -6.51 -11.45 -30.86
C THR A 127 -6.84 -9.98 -31.07
N THR A 128 -8.02 -9.53 -30.65
CA THR A 128 -8.44 -8.12 -30.81
C THR A 128 -7.53 -7.14 -30.08
N LEU A 129 -7.16 -7.43 -28.83
CA LEU A 129 -6.27 -6.56 -28.04
C LEU A 129 -4.87 -6.43 -28.63
N ARG A 130 -4.37 -7.50 -29.26
CA ARG A 130 -3.05 -7.50 -29.91
C ARG A 130 -3.09 -6.86 -31.28
N ASP A 131 -4.15 -7.08 -32.04
CA ASP A 131 -4.37 -6.42 -33.32
C ASP A 131 -4.51 -4.91 -33.15
N GLU A 132 -5.21 -4.46 -32.09
CA GLU A 132 -5.30 -3.05 -31.72
C GLU A 132 -3.94 -2.44 -31.33
N ALA A 133 -3.13 -3.15 -30.54
CA ALA A 133 -1.80 -2.70 -30.17
C ALA A 133 -0.88 -2.62 -31.39
N THR A 134 -0.94 -3.62 -32.27
CA THR A 134 -0.16 -3.68 -33.51
C THR A 134 -0.57 -2.54 -34.46
N ALA A 135 -1.87 -2.28 -34.60
CA ALA A 135 -2.39 -1.15 -35.38
C ALA A 135 -1.93 0.22 -34.85
N ARG A 136 -1.62 0.31 -33.54
CA ARG A 136 -1.04 1.50 -32.90
C ARG A 136 0.48 1.58 -33.01
N GLY A 137 1.13 0.61 -33.65
CA GLY A 137 2.59 0.58 -33.81
C GLY A 137 3.35 0.16 -32.55
N VAL A 138 2.69 -0.53 -31.61
CA VAL A 138 3.33 -1.07 -30.41
C VAL A 138 4.32 -2.16 -30.79
N GLN A 139 5.54 -2.08 -30.24
CA GLN A 139 6.63 -3.02 -30.51
C GLN A 139 6.72 -4.11 -29.43
N HIS A 140 6.46 -3.74 -28.18
CA HIS A 140 6.59 -4.62 -27.03
C HIS A 140 5.22 -5.02 -26.49
N ASN A 141 4.98 -6.33 -26.39
CA ASN A 141 3.73 -6.89 -25.88
C ASN A 141 4.05 -7.77 -24.67
N VAL A 142 3.52 -7.41 -23.51
CA VAL A 142 3.85 -8.07 -22.23
C VAL A 142 2.58 -8.45 -21.49
N PHE A 143 2.40 -9.73 -21.17
CA PHE A 143 1.31 -10.18 -20.31
C PHE A 143 1.77 -10.21 -18.84
N VAL A 144 0.94 -9.68 -17.93
CA VAL A 144 1.21 -9.66 -16.49
C VAL A 144 0.03 -10.32 -15.76
N PRO A 145 0.15 -11.58 -15.35
CA PRO A 145 -0.98 -12.35 -14.80
C PRO A 145 -1.38 -11.90 -13.39
N ASP A 146 -0.42 -11.48 -12.56
CA ASP A 146 -0.60 -11.35 -11.11
C ASP A 146 -0.76 -9.90 -10.63
N VAL A 147 -1.16 -8.98 -11.50
CA VAL A 147 -1.34 -7.57 -11.13
C VAL A 147 -2.59 -7.02 -11.78
N ALA A 148 -3.41 -6.28 -11.03
CA ALA A 148 -4.57 -5.61 -11.58
C ALA A 148 -4.18 -4.45 -12.53
N ALA A 149 -4.93 -4.28 -13.61
CA ALA A 149 -4.71 -3.22 -14.59
C ALA A 149 -4.73 -1.82 -13.96
N THR A 150 -5.59 -1.59 -12.96
CA THR A 150 -5.70 -0.33 -12.22
C THR A 150 -4.42 -0.03 -11.43
N THR A 151 -3.86 -1.03 -10.74
CA THR A 151 -2.60 -0.89 -10.00
C THR A 151 -1.44 -0.61 -10.95
N TRP A 152 -1.38 -1.29 -12.10
CA TRP A 152 -0.33 -1.09 -13.10
C TRP A 152 -0.39 0.29 -13.75
N ARG A 153 -1.61 0.79 -14.05
CA ARG A 153 -1.80 2.18 -14.53
C ARG A 153 -1.28 3.21 -13.53
N ALA A 154 -1.54 3.01 -12.24
CA ALA A 154 -1.02 3.89 -11.21
C ALA A 154 0.51 3.85 -11.11
N LEU A 155 1.12 2.67 -11.31
CA LEU A 155 2.59 2.53 -11.37
C LEU A 155 3.18 3.32 -12.55
N ILE A 156 2.66 3.14 -13.77
CA ILE A 156 3.16 3.88 -14.95
C ILE A 156 3.01 5.38 -14.74
N PHE A 157 1.87 5.82 -14.23
CA PHE A 157 1.64 7.23 -13.94
C PHE A 157 2.62 7.76 -12.88
N PHE A 158 2.94 6.96 -11.86
CA PHE A 158 3.97 7.31 -10.88
C PHE A 158 5.35 7.41 -11.51
N ILE A 159 5.74 6.48 -12.39
CA ILE A 159 7.04 6.53 -13.08
C ILE A 159 7.17 7.81 -13.91
N TYR A 160 6.08 8.25 -14.55
CA TYR A 160 6.11 9.47 -15.37
C TYR A 160 6.06 10.75 -14.56
N THR A 161 5.25 10.78 -13.50
CA THR A 161 4.90 12.05 -12.83
C THR A 161 5.44 12.17 -11.42
N GLY A 162 5.93 11.08 -10.84
CA GLY A 162 6.27 10.97 -9.42
C GLY A 162 5.07 11.05 -8.48
N LYS A 163 3.83 11.00 -9.01
CA LYS A 163 2.59 11.14 -8.24
C LYS A 163 1.79 9.85 -8.26
N VAL A 164 1.12 9.58 -7.15
CA VAL A 164 0.19 8.46 -6.99
C VAL A 164 -1.06 8.93 -6.26
N TYR A 165 -2.20 8.36 -6.64
CA TYR A 165 -3.48 8.61 -6.01
C TYR A 165 -4.01 7.33 -5.38
N PHE A 166 -4.04 7.33 -4.05
CA PHE A 166 -4.49 6.18 -3.28
C PHE A 166 -5.99 6.22 -3.00
N SER A 167 -6.57 5.05 -3.04
CA SER A 167 -7.95 4.78 -2.66
C SER A 167 -8.05 4.54 -1.15
N PRO A 168 -9.20 4.84 -0.53
CA PRO A 168 -9.45 4.49 0.86
C PRO A 168 -9.38 2.97 1.09
N LEU A 169 -8.78 2.53 2.20
CA LEU A 169 -8.74 1.12 2.58
C LEU A 169 -10.16 0.54 2.68
N ARG A 170 -10.33 -0.71 2.24
CA ARG A 170 -11.64 -1.42 2.29
C ARG A 170 -12.23 -1.45 3.70
N ALA A 171 -11.37 -1.55 4.72
CA ALA A 171 -11.78 -1.56 6.13
C ALA A 171 -12.41 -0.24 6.63
N TYR A 172 -12.36 0.84 5.82
CA TYR A 172 -13.11 2.09 6.09
C TYR A 172 -14.56 2.05 5.59
N GLY A 173 -14.96 0.95 4.96
CA GLY A 173 -16.29 0.71 4.42
C GLY A 173 -16.31 0.77 2.88
N LEU A 174 -16.91 -0.26 2.28
CA LEU A 174 -16.99 -0.41 0.82
C LEU A 174 -17.74 0.76 0.14
N GLU A 175 -18.82 1.24 0.74
CA GLU A 175 -19.60 2.36 0.19
C GLU A 175 -18.78 3.67 0.15
N ASN A 176 -18.03 3.96 1.21
CA ASN A 176 -17.14 5.12 1.26
C ASN A 176 -16.04 5.03 0.19
N ARG A 177 -15.48 3.84 0.00
CA ARG A 177 -14.48 3.57 -1.04
C ARG A 177 -15.07 3.77 -2.44
N ARG A 178 -16.23 3.15 -2.73
CA ARG A 178 -16.94 3.29 -4.01
C ARG A 178 -17.28 4.74 -4.32
N LYS A 179 -17.79 5.48 -3.33
CA LYS A 179 -18.06 6.91 -3.45
C LYS A 179 -16.80 7.71 -3.77
N ALA A 180 -15.68 7.45 -3.09
CA ALA A 180 -14.42 8.13 -3.37
C ALA A 180 -13.92 7.87 -4.80
N LEU A 181 -14.03 6.62 -5.29
CA LEU A 181 -13.67 6.25 -6.65
C LEU A 181 -14.53 7.00 -7.68
N ARG A 182 -15.86 6.96 -7.53
CA ARG A 182 -16.80 7.66 -8.41
C ARG A 182 -16.58 9.18 -8.42
N CYS A 183 -16.43 9.79 -7.25
CA CYS A 183 -16.16 11.23 -7.15
C CYS A 183 -14.82 11.60 -7.80
N HIS A 184 -13.79 10.79 -7.64
CA HIS A 184 -12.49 11.03 -8.26
C HIS A 184 -12.57 10.95 -9.79
N ALA A 185 -13.22 9.91 -10.32
CA ALA A 185 -13.44 9.76 -11.77
C ALA A 185 -14.23 10.93 -12.37
N ALA A 186 -15.27 11.40 -11.68
CA ALA A 186 -16.07 12.53 -12.13
C ALA A 186 -15.32 13.87 -12.09
N GLN A 187 -14.43 14.06 -11.11
CA GLN A 187 -13.67 15.30 -10.94
C GLN A 187 -12.39 15.34 -11.79
N ASN A 188 -11.80 14.18 -12.08
CA ASN A 188 -10.52 14.06 -12.76
C ASN A 188 -10.58 12.97 -13.84
N PRO A 189 -11.29 13.21 -14.95
CA PRO A 189 -11.48 12.21 -16.01
C PRO A 189 -10.17 11.81 -16.70
N ASP A 190 -9.19 12.72 -16.75
CA ASP A 190 -7.90 12.49 -17.42
C ASP A 190 -6.84 11.84 -16.49
N LEU A 191 -7.12 11.73 -15.19
CA LEU A 191 -6.20 11.10 -14.23
C LEU A 191 -6.49 9.60 -14.11
N PRO A 192 -5.48 8.79 -13.75
CA PRO A 192 -5.73 7.39 -13.45
C PRO A 192 -6.72 7.25 -12.28
N ALA A 193 -7.46 6.13 -12.30
CA ALA A 193 -8.28 5.72 -11.19
C ALA A 193 -7.43 5.56 -9.91
N LEU A 194 -8.08 5.69 -8.76
CA LEU A 194 -7.39 5.49 -7.48
C LEU A 194 -6.99 4.02 -7.34
N CYS A 195 -5.76 3.78 -6.93
CA CYS A 195 -5.24 2.44 -6.68
C CYS A 195 -5.20 2.12 -5.18
N SER A 196 -5.21 0.85 -4.82
CA SER A 196 -5.06 0.41 -3.45
C SER A 196 -3.62 0.60 -3.01
N PRO A 197 -3.38 1.25 -1.87
CA PRO A 197 -2.02 1.38 -1.37
C PRO A 197 -1.40 0.02 -1.03
N LYS A 198 -2.18 -1.02 -0.72
CA LYS A 198 -1.69 -2.38 -0.50
C LYS A 198 -1.22 -3.05 -1.78
N SER A 199 -2.06 -3.03 -2.82
CA SER A 199 -1.72 -3.61 -4.13
C SER A 199 -0.50 -2.91 -4.71
N LEU A 200 -0.41 -1.58 -4.58
CA LEU A 200 0.75 -0.85 -5.04
C LEU A 200 2.00 -1.07 -4.18
N TYR A 201 1.88 -1.24 -2.86
CA TYR A 201 3.01 -1.61 -1.99
C TYR A 201 3.60 -2.96 -2.40
N ARG A 202 2.75 -3.97 -2.60
CA ARG A 202 3.16 -5.29 -3.09
C ARG A 202 3.86 -5.17 -4.44
N LEU A 203 3.26 -4.44 -5.38
CA LEU A 203 3.83 -4.26 -6.71
C LEU A 203 5.20 -3.56 -6.64
N ALA A 204 5.32 -2.51 -5.82
CA ALA A 204 6.57 -1.79 -5.61
C ALA A 204 7.67 -2.66 -5.00
N ASP A 205 7.31 -3.63 -4.16
CA ASP A 205 8.22 -4.62 -3.61
C ASP A 205 8.73 -5.59 -4.69
N ILE A 206 7.81 -6.11 -5.53
CA ILE A 206 8.15 -7.03 -6.65
C ILE A 206 9.10 -6.37 -7.65
N ILE A 207 8.82 -5.15 -8.06
CA ILE A 207 9.63 -4.40 -9.05
C ILE A 207 10.84 -3.68 -8.42
N SER A 208 11.03 -3.80 -7.09
CA SER A 208 12.12 -3.17 -6.34
C SER A 208 12.19 -1.64 -6.49
N LEU A 209 11.05 -0.95 -6.38
CA LEU A 209 10.96 0.52 -6.36
C LEU A 209 10.74 1.04 -4.92
N PRO A 210 11.82 1.33 -4.15
CA PRO A 210 11.72 1.65 -2.73
C PRO A 210 10.98 2.96 -2.46
N SER A 211 11.13 3.97 -3.33
CA SER A 211 10.43 5.26 -3.18
C SER A 211 8.91 5.08 -3.22
N LEU A 212 8.41 4.27 -4.17
CA LEU A 212 6.99 3.95 -4.28
C LEU A 212 6.50 3.11 -3.10
N LYS A 213 7.31 2.13 -2.69
CA LYS A 213 7.03 1.27 -1.52
C LYS A 213 6.85 2.13 -0.25
N SER A 214 7.75 3.08 0.00
CA SER A 214 7.64 3.98 1.16
C SER A 214 6.43 4.93 1.09
N LEU A 215 6.04 5.42 -0.08
CA LEU A 215 4.84 6.25 -0.24
C LEU A 215 3.56 5.45 0.05
N ALA A 216 3.49 4.23 -0.47
CA ALA A 216 2.38 3.33 -0.21
C ALA A 216 2.30 2.95 1.27
N GLU A 217 3.43 2.66 1.91
CA GLU A 217 3.52 2.41 3.36
C GLU A 217 3.03 3.61 4.19
N ALA A 218 3.49 4.81 3.85
CA ALA A 218 3.09 6.03 4.55
C ALA A 218 1.58 6.25 4.43
N ASP A 219 0.99 5.98 3.27
CA ASP A 219 -0.45 6.10 3.09
C ASP A 219 -1.24 5.01 3.84
N ILE A 220 -0.76 3.76 3.84
CA ILE A 220 -1.34 2.69 4.68
C ILE A 220 -1.37 3.13 6.14
N LYS A 221 -0.23 3.61 6.67
CA LYS A 221 -0.13 4.09 8.06
C LYS A 221 -1.07 5.26 8.34
N ARG A 222 -1.18 6.22 7.40
CA ARG A 222 -2.06 7.39 7.50
C ARG A 222 -3.53 7.02 7.61
N GLN A 223 -3.93 5.92 6.97
CA GLN A 223 -5.32 5.44 6.97
C GLN A 223 -5.65 4.50 8.13
N LEU A 224 -4.67 4.12 8.97
CA LEU A 224 -4.91 3.29 10.15
C LEU A 224 -5.79 4.04 11.16
N SER A 225 -6.80 3.33 11.68
CA SER A 225 -7.74 3.85 12.65
C SER A 225 -8.24 2.73 13.57
N VAL A 226 -8.82 3.12 14.71
CA VAL A 226 -9.35 2.20 15.72
C VAL A 226 -10.44 1.27 15.15
N THR A 227 -11.16 1.72 14.12
CA THR A 227 -12.24 0.96 13.50
C THR A 227 -11.73 -0.10 12.53
N CYS A 228 -10.66 0.18 11.78
CA CYS A 228 -10.11 -0.72 10.76
C CYS A 228 -8.97 -1.60 11.25
N ILE A 229 -8.26 -1.22 12.32
CA ILE A 229 -7.01 -1.89 12.74
C ILE A 229 -7.17 -3.40 12.98
N ALA A 230 -8.31 -3.84 13.53
CA ALA A 230 -8.56 -5.26 13.77
C ALA A 230 -8.77 -6.06 12.48
N GLU A 231 -9.35 -5.47 11.43
CA GLU A 231 -9.49 -6.13 10.13
C GLU A 231 -8.16 -6.12 9.37
N GLU A 232 -7.41 -5.03 9.49
CA GLU A 232 -6.09 -4.87 8.87
C GLU A 232 -5.06 -5.84 9.45
N LEU A 233 -4.99 -6.00 10.78
CA LEU A 233 -4.04 -6.91 11.43
C LEU A 233 -4.20 -8.37 10.98
N PHE A 234 -5.45 -8.82 10.85
CA PHE A 234 -5.77 -10.19 10.46
C PHE A 234 -5.88 -10.40 8.94
N SER A 235 -5.49 -9.40 8.14
CA SER A 235 -5.48 -9.53 6.69
C SER A 235 -4.26 -10.31 6.18
N CYS A 236 -4.41 -11.03 5.06
CA CYS A 236 -3.32 -11.77 4.40
C CYS A 236 -2.15 -10.85 4.01
N PHE A 237 -2.44 -9.58 3.74
CA PHE A 237 -1.41 -8.58 3.45
C PHE A 237 -0.47 -8.38 4.64
N SER A 238 -1.00 -8.23 5.84
CA SER A 238 -0.20 -8.01 7.05
C SER A 238 0.62 -9.23 7.44
N SER A 239 0.13 -10.45 7.21
CA SER A 239 0.94 -11.67 7.42
C SER A 239 2.10 -11.79 6.43
N THR A 240 1.96 -11.25 5.21
CA THR A 240 2.97 -11.33 4.15
C THR A 240 4.08 -10.29 4.34
N TYR A 241 3.77 -9.13 4.93
CA TYR A 241 4.68 -8.00 5.08
C TYR A 241 4.92 -7.65 6.57
N PRO A 242 5.96 -8.22 7.20
CA PRO A 242 6.25 -8.02 8.63
C PRO A 242 6.48 -6.55 9.03
N ASP A 243 7.02 -5.73 8.12
CA ASP A 243 7.26 -4.31 8.35
C ASP A 243 5.93 -3.55 8.56
N ILE A 244 4.93 -3.86 7.72
CA ILE A 244 3.59 -3.29 7.84
C ILE A 244 2.91 -3.80 9.11
N LEU A 245 3.00 -5.10 9.40
CA LEU A 245 2.44 -5.68 10.62
C LEU A 245 3.03 -5.02 11.87
N SER A 246 4.34 -4.82 11.89
CA SER A 246 5.04 -4.14 12.99
C SER A 246 4.53 -2.71 13.19
N ALA A 247 4.30 -1.97 12.10
CA ALA A 247 3.73 -0.63 12.16
C ALA A 247 2.27 -0.61 12.67
N GLN A 248 1.44 -1.55 12.20
CA GLN A 248 0.06 -1.70 12.67
C GLN A 248 0.01 -2.04 14.16
N LEU A 249 0.87 -2.94 14.63
CA LEU A 249 1.02 -3.26 16.06
C LEU A 249 1.48 -2.05 16.84
N GLY A 250 2.48 -1.30 16.35
CA GLY A 250 2.92 -0.04 16.96
C GLY A 250 1.77 0.93 17.18
N PHE A 251 0.92 1.12 16.16
CA PHE A 251 -0.29 1.93 16.26
C PHE A 251 -1.27 1.40 17.31
N LEU A 252 -1.52 0.07 17.31
CA LEU A 252 -2.42 -0.57 18.27
C LEU A 252 -2.01 -0.34 19.72
N TYR A 253 -0.72 -0.51 20.04
CA TYR A 253 -0.21 -0.35 21.41
C TYR A 253 -0.09 1.12 21.83
N ALA A 254 0.19 2.03 20.90
CA ALA A 254 0.32 3.46 21.20
C ALA A 254 -1.02 4.12 21.54
N GLU A 255 -2.10 3.77 20.84
CA GLU A 255 -3.37 4.52 20.93
C GLU A 255 -4.20 4.18 22.18
N GLY A 256 -3.81 3.19 23.00
CA GLY A 256 -4.37 2.93 24.34
C GLY A 256 -5.86 2.57 24.41
N ARG A 257 -6.60 2.59 23.29
CA ARG A 257 -8.05 2.30 23.20
C ARG A 257 -8.33 0.81 22.99
N MET A 258 -7.65 0.00 23.79
CA MET A 258 -7.70 -1.47 23.71
C MET A 258 -9.11 -2.09 23.87
N PRO A 259 -10.09 -1.57 24.64
CA PRO A 259 -11.31 -2.36 24.90
C PRO A 259 -12.15 -2.68 23.65
N GLN A 260 -12.38 -1.69 22.79
CA GLN A 260 -13.18 -1.87 21.57
C GLN A 260 -12.43 -2.68 20.51
N VAL A 261 -11.12 -2.44 20.39
CA VAL A 261 -10.27 -3.17 19.45
C VAL A 261 -10.08 -4.61 19.90
N MET A 262 -9.86 -4.85 21.20
CA MET A 262 -9.75 -6.19 21.78
C MET A 262 -11.04 -6.98 21.65
N GLN A 263 -12.21 -6.34 21.69
CA GLN A 263 -13.47 -7.02 21.41
C GLN A 263 -13.50 -7.55 19.95
N LYS A 264 -13.05 -6.75 18.98
CA LYS A 264 -12.91 -7.19 17.58
C LYS A 264 -11.82 -8.25 17.42
N ILE A 265 -10.67 -8.09 18.06
CA ILE A 265 -9.58 -9.07 18.06
C ILE A 265 -10.06 -10.41 18.64
N ASN A 266 -10.79 -10.41 19.77
CA ASN A 266 -11.34 -11.61 20.39
C ASN A 266 -12.38 -12.29 19.48
N LYS A 267 -13.20 -11.51 18.77
CA LYS A 267 -14.12 -12.04 17.76
C LYS A 267 -13.35 -12.71 16.61
N ASN A 268 -12.27 -12.11 16.13
CA ASN A 268 -11.42 -12.70 15.10
C ASN A 268 -10.71 -13.95 15.63
N LEU A 269 -10.27 -13.97 16.89
CA LEU A 269 -9.65 -15.12 17.54
C LEU A 269 -10.55 -16.37 17.50
N ALA A 270 -11.86 -16.20 17.69
CA ALA A 270 -12.82 -17.28 17.57
C ALA A 270 -12.84 -17.86 16.14
N ALA A 271 -12.75 -17.01 15.11
CA ALA A 271 -12.62 -17.43 13.72
C ALA A 271 -11.28 -18.13 13.45
N VAL A 272 -10.19 -17.69 14.08
CA VAL A 272 -8.88 -18.36 14.03
C VAL A 272 -8.97 -19.76 14.62
N THR A 273 -9.55 -19.92 15.82
CA THR A 273 -9.72 -21.23 16.46
C THR A 273 -10.65 -22.17 15.69
N ALA A 274 -11.54 -21.62 14.87
CA ALA A 274 -12.39 -22.38 13.95
C ALA A 274 -11.67 -22.78 12.64
N GLY A 275 -10.39 -22.43 12.48
CA GLY A 275 -9.60 -22.74 11.28
C GLY A 275 -9.91 -21.86 10.07
N GLN A 276 -10.67 -20.77 10.24
CA GLN A 276 -11.13 -19.93 9.13
C GLN A 276 -10.09 -18.88 8.70
N MET A 277 -8.95 -18.80 9.38
CA MET A 277 -7.87 -17.84 9.10
C MET A 277 -6.50 -18.52 9.17
N PRO A 278 -6.07 -19.23 8.11
CA PRO A 278 -4.79 -19.95 8.11
C PRO A 278 -3.59 -19.01 8.29
N HIS A 279 -3.70 -17.74 7.90
CA HIS A 279 -2.66 -16.72 8.03
C HIS A 279 -2.56 -16.07 9.42
N ALA A 280 -3.46 -16.41 10.34
CA ALA A 280 -3.53 -15.74 11.64
C ALA A 280 -2.38 -16.11 12.59
N GLU A 281 -1.69 -17.23 12.36
CA GLU A 281 -0.57 -17.68 13.20
C GLU A 281 0.52 -16.60 13.32
N ALA A 282 0.95 -16.03 12.19
CA ALA A 282 1.98 -14.99 12.16
C ALA A 282 1.55 -13.74 12.94
N VAL A 283 0.27 -13.35 12.79
CA VAL A 283 -0.33 -12.18 13.45
C VAL A 283 -0.40 -12.40 14.96
N LEU A 284 -0.86 -13.57 15.40
CA LEU A 284 -0.94 -13.92 16.82
C LEU A 284 0.43 -14.02 17.48
N SER A 285 1.40 -14.61 16.79
CA SER A 285 2.78 -14.70 17.26
C SER A 285 3.38 -13.30 17.45
N ALA A 286 3.17 -12.39 16.49
CA ALA A 286 3.63 -11.01 16.58
C ALA A 286 2.93 -10.22 17.70
N LEU A 287 1.61 -10.41 17.88
CA LEU A 287 0.82 -9.81 18.97
C LEU A 287 1.34 -10.26 20.35
N LEU A 288 1.50 -11.57 20.54
CA LEU A 288 1.99 -12.14 21.80
C LEU A 288 3.43 -11.73 22.08
N GLY A 289 4.27 -11.69 21.03
CA GLY A 289 5.64 -11.17 21.11
C GLY A 289 5.68 -9.73 21.60
N LYS A 290 4.92 -8.84 20.96
CA LYS A 290 4.86 -7.41 21.36
C LYS A 290 4.26 -7.21 22.76
N LEU A 291 3.27 -8.00 23.16
CA LEU A 291 2.77 -7.99 24.54
C LEU A 291 3.89 -8.35 25.53
N SER A 292 4.65 -9.40 25.26
CA SER A 292 5.74 -9.83 26.14
C SER A 292 6.82 -8.77 26.28
N GLU A 293 7.24 -8.12 25.19
CA GLU A 293 8.20 -7.02 25.21
C GLU A 293 7.70 -5.84 26.05
N THR A 294 6.43 -5.47 25.85
CA THR A 294 5.82 -4.34 26.57
C THR A 294 5.71 -4.62 28.07
N LEU A 295 5.35 -5.85 28.45
CA LEU A 295 5.30 -6.27 29.85
C LEU A 295 6.70 -6.31 30.49
N LEU A 296 7.72 -6.77 29.76
CA LEU A 296 9.11 -6.73 30.22
C LEU A 296 9.59 -5.30 30.45
N LEU A 297 9.33 -4.38 29.51
CA LEU A 297 9.66 -2.95 29.66
C LEU A 297 8.92 -2.31 30.85
N ALA A 298 7.65 -2.65 31.07
CA ALA A 298 6.88 -2.17 32.21
C ALA A 298 7.45 -2.68 33.55
N SER A 299 7.88 -3.94 33.61
CA SER A 299 8.51 -4.53 34.80
C SER A 299 9.85 -3.85 35.16
N GLN A 300 10.67 -3.53 34.16
CA GLN A 300 11.95 -2.84 34.36
C GLN A 300 11.77 -1.37 34.76
N GLY A 301 10.73 -0.70 34.25
CA GLY A 301 10.35 0.65 34.67
C GLY A 301 9.88 0.73 36.13
N SER A 302 9.18 -0.31 36.60
CA SER A 302 8.72 -0.40 38.00
C SER A 302 9.89 -0.65 38.98
N ALA A 303 10.84 -1.51 38.60
CA ALA A 303 12.05 -1.78 39.39
C ALA A 303 12.97 -0.54 39.53
N ARG A 304 13.00 0.35 38.53
CA ARG A 304 13.77 1.60 38.58
C ARG A 304 13.13 2.68 39.46
N LYS A 305 11.80 2.71 39.56
CA LYS A 305 11.05 3.61 40.46
C LYS A 305 11.14 3.17 41.93
N GLN A 306 11.15 1.87 42.21
CA GLN A 306 11.30 1.36 43.59
C GLN A 306 12.68 1.64 44.21
N ARG A 307 13.74 1.81 43.41
CA ARG A 307 15.08 2.19 43.93
C ARG A 307 15.16 3.64 44.43
N TYR A 308 14.14 4.47 44.20
CA TYR A 308 14.13 5.89 44.60
C TYR A 308 13.20 6.21 45.77
N THR A 309 12.56 5.22 46.40
CA THR A 309 11.68 5.46 47.54
C THR A 309 12.06 4.62 48.77
N ALA A 310 12.69 5.34 49.71
CA ALA A 310 12.75 5.16 51.17
C ALA A 310 13.99 4.45 51.78
N PRO A 311 14.30 4.67 53.07
CA PRO A 311 14.54 5.96 53.75
C PRO A 311 15.78 5.90 54.68
N THR A 312 16.41 7.03 55.04
CA THR A 312 17.37 7.08 56.17
C THR A 312 16.72 7.84 57.33
N LEU A 313 16.23 7.08 58.30
CA LEU A 313 15.99 7.51 59.67
C LEU A 313 17.02 6.79 60.54
N GLU A 314 17.99 7.52 61.07
CA GLU A 314 18.80 7.14 62.24
C GLU A 314 19.23 8.48 62.87
N GLU A 315 18.60 8.87 63.97
CA GLU A 315 18.99 8.58 65.35
C GLU A 315 19.71 9.79 65.97
N THR A 316 19.05 10.38 66.95
CA THR A 316 19.59 11.38 67.86
C THR A 316 20.46 10.71 68.93
N PRO A 317 21.45 11.44 69.47
CA PRO A 317 21.62 11.40 70.92
C PRO A 317 21.70 12.78 71.56
N LYS A 318 21.20 12.85 72.79
CA LYS A 318 21.21 13.97 73.74
C LYS A 318 22.60 14.15 74.38
N SER A 319 23.03 15.40 74.60
CA SER A 319 23.57 15.97 75.86
C SER A 319 24.12 17.38 75.55
N GLU A 320 23.50 18.44 76.06
CA GLU A 320 23.77 19.17 77.32
C GLU A 320 25.00 20.12 77.28
N SER A 321 24.72 21.42 77.48
CA SER A 321 25.53 22.49 78.11
C SER A 321 25.77 23.75 77.26
N GLU A 322 25.06 24.83 77.60
CA GLU A 322 25.47 26.24 77.43
C GLU A 322 26.61 26.58 78.44
N PRO A 323 27.44 27.65 78.28
CA PRO A 323 27.01 29.02 77.97
C PRO A 323 27.92 29.89 77.06
N ARG A 324 27.38 31.06 76.66
CA ARG A 324 27.99 32.20 75.92
C ARG A 324 29.14 32.89 76.71
N PRO A 325 29.74 34.05 76.29
CA PRO A 325 29.89 34.73 74.98
C PRO A 325 31.36 35.16 74.67
N GLY A 326 31.67 35.62 73.44
CA GLY A 326 32.93 36.34 73.18
C GLY A 326 33.18 36.78 71.72
N LEU A 327 32.92 38.05 71.42
CA LEU A 327 33.55 38.86 70.36
C LEU A 327 34.69 39.69 71.04
N PRO A 328 35.56 40.45 70.34
CA PRO A 328 36.08 40.48 68.95
C PRO A 328 37.65 40.61 68.94
N PRO A 329 38.33 41.58 68.27
CA PRO A 329 38.67 41.81 66.84
C PRO A 329 40.20 41.88 66.54
N TRP A 330 40.61 41.73 65.27
CA TRP A 330 41.77 42.36 64.58
C TRP A 330 41.98 41.55 63.27
N ALA A 331 42.38 42.02 62.09
CA ALA A 331 42.90 43.27 61.52
C ALA A 331 43.10 42.92 60.01
N THR A 332 42.66 43.76 59.05
CA THR A 332 43.52 44.59 58.16
C THR A 332 44.71 43.81 57.54
N SER A 333 45.02 43.79 56.25
CA SER A 333 44.98 44.74 55.12
C SER A 333 45.33 43.91 53.86
N GLY A 334 45.09 44.31 52.62
CA GLY A 334 44.65 45.58 52.06
C GLY A 334 44.44 45.43 50.55
#